data_AF-A0A3B3HZR1-F1
#
_entry.id   AF-A0A3B3HZR1-F1
#
_cell.length_a   1.000
_cell.length_b   1.000
_cell.length_c   1.000
_cell.angle_alpha   90.00
_cell.angle_beta   90.00
_cell.angle_gamma   90.00
#
_symmetry.space_group_name_H-M   'P 1'
#
loop_
_entity.id
_entity.type
_entity.pdbx_description
1 polymer ?
#
loop_
_entity_poly.entity_id
_entity_poly.type
_entity_poly.pdbx_seq_one_letter_code
_entity_poly.pdbx_strand_id
1 'polypeptide(L)'
;PGDWGGALVAQMERQLFSAVASTSFWLDGVESSVLSGSELLAETTRTLQQQETLQKDLSCVAEEVKLCESLLAGSSGLAEEDRTLLQDNLDCLQGRLSALGGALGQRCEHMRICGFPQTDLQLLQTALMEKKRQLLQGAAGSTDRPACEQLEVSPHESLSNPRLRIAELKSRGGDLQADQASTSNLLKLQDSYEDLVLIVASRRSGLNQNLAQKEQYERALQDLTDLLDTAKDKMSADGRVLAGSVEDVQTLLDKHKEFFQGLETHMVLTEAYFRKVSGLMLPTEGQALQETLAEAQRVLKEAHRRGVELEWMVQVWSRLEQDYQGLSRQLEALEGRTPSAGLEEESEERLTDRISLYQGLEGGLAEHQHKLHQLLDEGKHLLGGLSCPSLESRLAQLGKRWLDHAAKVKKERQRLEAVLKHWSRSGTAGAPMFVAAGLLLKDASPQVPESAGGHRRVAAVGSGAPGVLEHAGGVGPTGAGNGPRPPLCVPGETFFFL
;
A
#
# COMPACT_ATOMS: atom_id res chain seq x y z
N PRO A 1 54.83 -69.39 -85.64
CA PRO A 1 54.41 -69.35 -84.22
C PRO A 1 55.37 -68.48 -83.40
N GLY A 2 54.87 -67.39 -82.83
CA GLY A 2 55.47 -66.73 -81.66
C GLY A 2 56.40 -65.54 -81.90
N ASP A 3 55.85 -64.37 -82.27
CA ASP A 3 56.46 -63.05 -81.94
C ASP A 3 55.40 -62.01 -81.48
N TRP A 4 54.16 -62.47 -81.28
CA TRP A 4 53.04 -61.63 -80.83
C TRP A 4 53.13 -61.25 -79.34
N GLY A 5 54.03 -61.90 -78.58
CA GLY A 5 54.24 -61.63 -77.15
C GLY A 5 54.98 -60.31 -76.88
N GLY A 6 56.04 -60.00 -77.64
CA GLY A 6 56.86 -58.79 -77.40
C GLY A 6 56.16 -57.48 -77.78
N ALA A 7 55.37 -57.48 -78.85
CA ALA A 7 54.61 -56.29 -79.27
C ALA A 7 53.46 -55.95 -78.31
N LEU A 8 52.86 -56.97 -77.68
CA LEU A 8 51.81 -56.79 -76.68
C LEU A 8 52.37 -56.25 -75.36
N VAL A 9 53.55 -56.74 -74.94
CA VAL A 9 54.27 -56.28 -73.75
C VAL A 9 54.73 -54.82 -73.90
N ALA A 10 55.33 -54.44 -75.04
CA ALA A 10 55.75 -53.07 -75.30
C ALA A 10 54.58 -52.07 -75.35
N GLN A 11 53.41 -52.50 -75.84
CA GLN A 11 52.20 -51.68 -75.82
C GLN A 11 51.66 -51.49 -74.39
N MET A 12 51.69 -52.55 -73.58
CA MET A 12 51.27 -52.53 -72.17
C MET A 12 52.19 -51.63 -71.33
N GLU A 13 53.50 -51.72 -71.49
CA GLU A 13 54.50 -50.85 -70.85
C GLU A 13 54.26 -49.37 -71.17
N ARG A 14 53.95 -49.05 -72.42
CA ARG A 14 53.68 -47.67 -72.85
C ARG A 14 52.39 -47.12 -72.25
N GLN A 15 51.37 -47.96 -72.10
CA GLN A 15 50.12 -47.62 -71.43
C GLN A 15 50.30 -47.43 -69.93
N LEU A 16 51.07 -48.31 -69.26
CA LEU A 16 51.42 -48.19 -67.85
C LEU A 16 52.24 -46.93 -67.59
N PHE A 17 53.25 -46.64 -68.42
CA PHE A 17 54.02 -45.42 -68.32
C PHE A 17 53.15 -44.17 -68.50
N SER A 18 52.25 -44.16 -69.51
CA SER A 18 51.32 -43.05 -69.74
C SER A 18 50.35 -42.87 -68.56
N ALA A 19 49.86 -43.95 -67.98
CA ALA A 19 48.96 -43.92 -66.83
C ALA A 19 49.70 -43.40 -65.58
N VAL A 20 50.85 -43.97 -65.24
CA VAL A 20 51.70 -43.54 -64.11
C VAL A 20 52.13 -42.08 -64.24
N ALA A 21 52.53 -41.63 -65.43
CA ALA A 21 52.89 -40.24 -65.69
C ALA A 21 51.70 -39.29 -65.58
N SER A 22 50.52 -39.67 -66.08
CA SER A 22 49.31 -38.86 -65.97
C SER A 22 48.81 -38.76 -64.53
N THR A 23 48.82 -39.87 -63.79
CA THR A 23 48.48 -39.90 -62.36
C THR A 23 49.49 -39.09 -61.55
N SER A 24 50.78 -39.19 -61.85
CA SER A 24 51.82 -38.36 -61.20
C SER A 24 51.62 -36.87 -61.47
N PHE A 25 51.35 -36.48 -62.72
CA PHE A 25 51.09 -35.08 -63.07
C PHE A 25 49.83 -34.53 -62.40
N TRP A 26 48.77 -35.34 -62.30
CA TRP A 26 47.57 -34.97 -61.54
C TRP A 26 47.88 -34.81 -60.04
N LEU A 27 48.67 -35.73 -59.46
CA LEU A 27 49.10 -35.64 -58.06
C LEU A 27 49.94 -34.39 -57.80
N ASP A 28 50.77 -33.93 -58.74
CA ASP A 28 51.50 -32.67 -58.61
C ASP A 28 50.55 -31.47 -58.52
N GLY A 29 49.44 -31.51 -59.27
CA GLY A 29 48.37 -30.52 -59.19
C GLY A 29 47.64 -30.56 -57.85
N VAL A 30 47.34 -31.75 -57.33
CA VAL A 30 46.73 -31.95 -56.01
C VAL A 30 47.68 -31.46 -54.91
N GLU A 31 48.95 -31.85 -54.96
CA GLU A 31 50.00 -31.44 -54.02
C GLU A 31 50.14 -29.91 -53.98
N SER A 32 50.16 -29.25 -55.14
CA SER A 32 50.11 -27.78 -55.22
C SER A 32 48.88 -27.19 -54.53
N SER A 33 47.70 -27.82 -54.66
CA SER A 33 46.48 -27.36 -53.96
C SER A 33 46.52 -27.59 -52.44
N VAL A 34 47.18 -28.67 -51.98
CA VAL A 34 47.35 -28.99 -50.55
C VAL A 34 48.39 -28.08 -49.91
N LEU A 35 49.47 -27.76 -50.61
CA LEU A 35 50.58 -26.93 -50.13
C LEU A 35 50.33 -25.43 -50.32
N SER A 36 49.51 -25.04 -51.29
CA SER A 36 49.01 -23.66 -51.41
C SER A 36 48.06 -23.41 -50.24
N GLY A 37 48.62 -22.89 -49.14
CA GLY A 37 47.88 -22.39 -48.01
C GLY A 37 46.87 -21.36 -48.50
N SER A 38 45.58 -21.72 -48.49
CA SER A 38 44.53 -20.76 -48.79
C SER A 38 44.37 -19.89 -47.55
N GLU A 39 45.18 -18.83 -47.49
CA GLU A 39 45.13 -17.78 -46.46
C GLU A 39 43.92 -16.83 -46.62
N LEU A 40 42.96 -17.13 -47.52
CA LEU A 40 41.81 -16.27 -47.76
C LEU A 40 40.49 -16.94 -47.35
N LEU A 41 40.14 -16.61 -46.11
CA LEU A 41 38.91 -16.79 -45.32
C LEU A 41 37.56 -16.43 -45.99
N ALA A 42 37.42 -16.46 -47.31
CA ALA A 42 36.21 -15.93 -47.94
C ALA A 42 35.06 -16.96 -48.06
N GLU A 43 35.31 -18.27 -48.04
CA GLU A 43 34.23 -19.25 -48.24
C GLU A 43 34.60 -20.66 -47.75
N THR A 44 34.66 -20.84 -46.42
CA THR A 44 35.02 -22.11 -45.77
C THR A 44 34.16 -23.29 -46.20
N THR A 45 32.85 -23.10 -46.43
CA THR A 45 31.95 -24.19 -46.82
C THR A 45 32.18 -24.67 -48.26
N ARG A 46 32.37 -23.72 -49.19
CA ARG A 46 32.61 -24.02 -50.62
C ARG A 46 33.98 -24.65 -50.82
N THR A 47 34.99 -24.12 -50.12
CA THR A 47 36.36 -24.62 -50.14
C THR A 47 36.49 -25.99 -49.47
N LEU A 48 35.78 -26.23 -48.36
CA LEU A 48 35.68 -27.55 -47.73
C LEU A 48 35.05 -28.58 -48.68
N GLN A 49 33.90 -28.26 -49.29
CA GLN A 49 33.24 -29.14 -50.26
C GLN A 49 34.15 -29.51 -51.43
N GLN A 50 34.93 -28.55 -51.94
CA GLN A 50 35.88 -28.78 -53.02
C GLN A 50 37.02 -29.71 -52.58
N GLN A 51 37.56 -29.54 -51.37
CA GLN A 51 38.62 -30.41 -50.84
C GLN A 51 38.12 -31.82 -50.46
N GLU A 52 36.89 -31.95 -49.97
CA GLU A 52 36.26 -33.25 -49.72
C GLU A 52 36.01 -34.03 -51.02
N THR A 53 35.73 -33.33 -52.11
CA THR A 53 35.60 -33.94 -53.44
C THR A 53 36.96 -34.47 -53.91
N LEU A 54 38.01 -33.64 -53.81
CA LEU A 54 39.39 -34.06 -54.12
C LEU A 54 39.88 -35.23 -53.25
N GLN A 55 39.49 -35.28 -51.97
CA GLN A 55 39.81 -36.40 -51.08
C GLN A 55 39.14 -37.70 -51.55
N LYS A 56 37.88 -37.64 -52.01
CA LYS A 56 37.19 -38.79 -52.59
C LYS A 56 37.87 -39.25 -53.88
N ASP A 57 38.22 -38.31 -54.76
CA ASP A 57 38.90 -38.62 -56.02
C ASP A 57 40.27 -39.31 -55.76
N LEU A 58 41.04 -38.84 -54.78
CA LEU A 58 42.27 -39.49 -54.33
C LEU A 58 42.04 -40.93 -53.85
N SER A 59 40.97 -41.16 -53.08
CA SER A 59 40.65 -42.50 -52.59
C SER A 59 40.27 -43.46 -53.73
N CYS A 60 39.50 -42.98 -54.71
CA CYS A 60 39.16 -43.76 -55.91
C CYS A 60 40.42 -44.13 -56.70
N VAL A 61 41.31 -43.18 -56.96
CA VAL A 61 42.56 -43.43 -57.69
C VAL A 61 43.48 -44.37 -56.91
N ALA A 62 43.52 -44.28 -55.58
CA ALA A 62 44.26 -45.22 -54.73
C ALA A 62 43.69 -46.65 -54.77
N GLU A 63 42.37 -46.82 -54.91
CA GLU A 63 41.77 -48.15 -55.11
C GLU A 63 42.10 -48.72 -56.49
N GLU A 64 42.11 -47.89 -57.53
CA GLU A 64 42.53 -48.30 -58.88
C GLU A 64 44.01 -48.69 -58.92
N VAL A 65 44.90 -47.96 -58.21
CA VAL A 65 46.33 -48.32 -58.10
C VAL A 65 46.51 -49.66 -57.37
N LYS A 66 45.77 -49.91 -56.28
CA LYS A 66 45.76 -51.22 -55.60
C LYS A 66 45.24 -52.35 -56.49
N LEU A 67 44.24 -52.07 -57.32
CA LEU A 67 43.77 -53.02 -58.31
C LEU A 67 44.88 -53.34 -59.31
N CYS A 68 45.60 -52.32 -59.81
CA CYS A 68 46.77 -52.51 -60.67
C CYS A 68 47.87 -53.34 -59.99
N GLU A 69 48.19 -53.09 -58.71
CA GLU A 69 49.13 -53.91 -57.92
C GLU A 69 48.69 -55.37 -57.84
N SER A 70 47.41 -55.63 -57.59
CA SER A 70 46.86 -57.00 -57.51
C SER A 70 46.90 -57.74 -58.85
N LEU A 71 46.68 -57.02 -59.95
CA LEU A 71 46.74 -57.55 -61.31
C LEU A 71 48.20 -57.82 -61.73
N LEU A 72 49.13 -56.96 -61.35
CA LEU A 72 50.56 -57.15 -61.55
C LEU A 72 51.08 -58.36 -60.77
N ALA A 73 50.64 -58.52 -59.51
CA ALA A 73 50.98 -59.68 -58.68
C ALA A 73 50.53 -61.00 -59.30
N GLY A 74 49.38 -61.02 -60.00
CA GLY A 74 48.82 -62.18 -60.69
C GLY A 74 49.37 -62.44 -62.11
N SER A 75 50.21 -61.55 -62.65
CA SER A 75 50.70 -61.66 -64.04
C SER A 75 51.89 -62.63 -64.17
N SER A 76 51.77 -63.67 -64.99
CA SER A 76 52.79 -64.73 -65.14
C SER A 76 53.67 -64.62 -66.40
N GLY A 77 53.52 -63.53 -67.17
CA GLY A 77 54.14 -63.35 -68.49
C GLY A 77 55.20 -62.25 -68.59
N LEU A 78 55.53 -61.57 -67.50
CA LEU A 78 56.53 -60.48 -67.46
C LEU A 78 57.89 -60.99 -66.97
N ALA A 79 58.97 -60.37 -67.43
CA ALA A 79 60.29 -60.59 -66.85
C ALA A 79 60.32 -60.07 -65.41
N GLU A 80 61.06 -60.75 -64.54
CA GLU A 80 61.10 -60.43 -63.10
C GLU A 80 61.58 -58.98 -62.85
N GLU A 81 62.56 -58.51 -63.63
CA GLU A 81 63.10 -57.15 -63.54
C GLU A 81 62.03 -56.09 -63.86
N ASP A 82 61.27 -56.25 -64.95
CA ASP A 82 60.21 -55.31 -65.35
C ASP A 82 59.04 -55.32 -64.36
N ARG A 83 58.71 -56.50 -63.83
CA ARG A 83 57.70 -56.67 -62.79
C ARG A 83 58.10 -55.97 -61.49
N THR A 84 59.36 -56.05 -61.09
CA THR A 84 59.88 -55.32 -59.90
C THR A 84 59.85 -53.82 -60.10
N LEU A 85 60.27 -53.30 -61.26
CA LEU A 85 60.23 -51.87 -61.56
C LEU A 85 58.79 -51.32 -61.59
N LEU A 86 57.85 -52.06 -62.18
CA LEU A 86 56.44 -51.69 -62.19
C LEU A 86 55.83 -51.69 -60.78
N GLN A 87 56.19 -52.67 -59.95
CA GLN A 87 55.79 -52.72 -58.55
C GLN A 87 56.32 -51.50 -57.78
N ASP A 88 57.61 -51.18 -57.91
CA ASP A 88 58.22 -50.01 -57.24
C ASP A 88 57.55 -48.69 -57.64
N ASN A 89 57.16 -48.55 -58.91
CA ASN A 89 56.44 -47.36 -59.39
C ASN A 89 55.02 -47.27 -58.82
N LEU A 90 54.30 -48.38 -58.74
CA LEU A 90 52.97 -48.41 -58.12
C LEU A 90 53.06 -48.18 -56.62
N ASP A 91 54.01 -48.81 -55.92
CA ASP A 91 54.25 -48.61 -54.49
C ASP A 91 54.58 -47.13 -54.20
N CYS A 92 55.37 -46.47 -55.06
CA CYS A 92 55.69 -45.05 -54.97
C CYS A 92 54.44 -44.17 -55.17
N LEU A 93 53.62 -44.45 -56.19
CA LEU A 93 52.35 -43.77 -56.42
C LEU A 93 51.39 -43.96 -55.24
N GLN A 94 51.26 -45.18 -54.75
CA GLN A 94 50.41 -45.55 -53.62
C GLN A 94 50.86 -44.84 -52.34
N GLY A 95 52.17 -44.70 -52.13
CA GLY A 95 52.76 -43.91 -51.06
C GLY A 95 52.40 -42.42 -51.15
N ARG A 96 52.53 -41.81 -52.34
CA ARG A 96 52.15 -40.41 -52.58
C ARG A 96 50.64 -40.18 -52.40
N LEU A 97 49.80 -41.06 -52.96
CA LEU A 97 48.35 -41.03 -52.82
C LEU A 97 47.93 -41.12 -51.35
N SER A 98 48.56 -42.00 -50.58
CA SER A 98 48.27 -42.18 -49.15
C SER A 98 48.70 -40.96 -48.33
N ALA A 99 49.86 -40.36 -48.62
CA ALA A 99 50.34 -39.17 -47.95
C ALA A 99 49.46 -37.94 -48.24
N LEU A 100 49.14 -37.69 -49.51
CA LEU A 100 48.25 -36.59 -49.92
C LEU A 100 46.82 -36.81 -49.42
N GLY A 101 46.30 -38.04 -49.50
CA GLY A 101 44.99 -38.40 -48.96
C GLY A 101 44.89 -38.20 -47.44
N GLY A 102 45.94 -38.57 -46.70
CA GLY A 102 46.05 -38.33 -45.26
C GLY A 102 46.11 -36.84 -44.92
N ALA A 103 46.91 -36.06 -45.65
CA ALA A 103 47.05 -34.62 -45.45
C ALA A 103 45.75 -33.86 -45.77
N LEU A 104 45.08 -34.18 -46.89
CA LEU A 104 43.76 -33.62 -47.24
C LEU A 104 42.69 -34.02 -46.23
N GLY A 105 42.66 -35.27 -45.79
CA GLY A 105 41.73 -35.73 -44.76
C GLY A 105 41.89 -34.96 -43.45
N GLN A 106 43.14 -34.76 -42.99
CA GLN A 106 43.44 -33.97 -41.80
C GLN A 106 43.04 -32.49 -41.98
N ARG A 107 43.29 -31.91 -43.15
CA ARG A 107 42.92 -30.51 -43.46
C ARG A 107 41.40 -30.32 -43.53
N CYS A 108 40.67 -31.22 -44.18
CA CYS A 108 39.21 -31.22 -44.21
C CYS A 108 38.63 -31.37 -42.80
N GLU A 109 39.16 -32.28 -41.98
CA GLU A 109 38.77 -32.44 -40.58
C GLU A 109 39.04 -31.16 -39.78
N HIS A 110 40.22 -30.57 -39.91
CA HIS A 110 40.59 -29.32 -39.26
C HIS A 110 39.68 -28.16 -39.68
N MET A 111 39.41 -27.98 -40.97
CA MET A 111 38.48 -26.95 -41.46
C MET A 111 37.04 -27.18 -40.99
N ARG A 112 36.58 -28.44 -40.88
CA ARG A 112 35.24 -28.77 -40.35
C ARG A 112 35.12 -28.42 -38.87
N ILE A 113 36.16 -28.74 -38.10
CA ILE A 113 36.24 -28.48 -36.66
C ILE A 113 36.41 -26.97 -36.38
N CYS A 114 37.26 -26.26 -37.13
CA CYS A 114 37.54 -24.84 -36.94
C CYS A 114 36.52 -23.90 -37.60
N GLY A 115 35.75 -24.34 -38.60
CA GLY A 115 34.67 -23.56 -39.22
C GLY A 115 33.37 -23.52 -38.41
N PHE A 116 33.12 -24.54 -37.58
CA PHE A 116 31.93 -24.65 -36.73
C PHE A 116 31.81 -23.52 -35.68
N PRO A 117 32.89 -23.14 -34.95
CA PRO A 117 32.89 -22.01 -34.01
C PRO A 117 32.47 -20.67 -34.63
N GLN A 118 32.83 -20.41 -35.89
CA GLN A 118 32.51 -19.16 -36.57
C GLN A 118 31.00 -18.99 -36.81
N THR A 119 30.34 -20.06 -37.26
CA THR A 119 28.90 -20.08 -37.52
C THR A 119 28.10 -19.99 -36.22
N ASP A 120 28.54 -20.72 -35.18
CA ASP A 120 27.95 -20.65 -33.84
C ASP A 120 28.05 -19.24 -33.23
N LEU A 121 29.21 -18.56 -33.40
CA LEU A 121 29.42 -17.18 -32.95
C LEU A 121 28.43 -16.20 -33.59
N GLN A 122 28.20 -16.29 -34.90
CA GLN A 122 27.26 -15.43 -35.62
C GLN A 122 25.80 -15.68 -35.21
N LEU A 123 25.41 -16.95 -35.05
CA LEU A 123 24.07 -17.31 -34.58
C LEU A 123 23.82 -16.79 -33.16
N LEU A 124 24.80 -16.89 -32.28
CA LEU A 124 24.67 -16.41 -30.91
C LEU A 124 24.65 -14.88 -30.83
N GLN A 125 25.42 -14.20 -31.68
CA GLN A 125 25.42 -12.73 -31.75
C GLN A 125 24.07 -12.19 -32.23
N THR A 126 23.49 -12.79 -33.28
CA THR A 126 22.15 -12.41 -33.77
C THR A 126 21.07 -12.68 -32.72
N ALA A 127 21.15 -13.81 -31.99
CA ALA A 127 20.24 -14.10 -30.89
C ALA A 127 20.33 -13.09 -29.73
N LEU A 128 21.55 -12.68 -29.32
CA LEU A 128 21.74 -11.68 -28.26
C LEU A 128 21.21 -10.30 -28.68
N MET A 129 21.48 -9.88 -29.92
CA MET A 129 20.98 -8.62 -30.48
C MET A 129 19.45 -8.58 -30.50
N GLU A 130 18.82 -9.68 -30.93
CA GLU A 130 17.37 -9.80 -30.97
C GLU A 130 16.76 -9.75 -29.55
N LYS A 131 17.37 -10.44 -28.58
CA LYS A 131 16.96 -10.34 -27.17
C LYS A 131 17.10 -8.93 -26.61
N LYS A 132 18.20 -8.23 -26.91
CA LYS A 132 18.41 -6.82 -26.51
C LYS A 132 17.30 -5.93 -27.08
N ARG A 133 16.98 -6.10 -28.36
CA ARG A 133 15.89 -5.37 -29.05
C ARG A 133 14.53 -5.63 -28.41
N GLN A 134 14.19 -6.89 -28.13
CA GLN A 134 12.93 -7.27 -27.48
C GLN A 134 12.79 -6.64 -26.09
N LEU A 135 13.86 -6.62 -25.29
CA LEU A 135 13.83 -6.01 -23.96
C LEU A 135 13.63 -4.50 -24.02
N LEU A 136 14.33 -3.82 -24.93
CA LEU A 136 14.21 -2.37 -25.10
C LEU A 136 12.84 -1.96 -25.67
N GLN A 137 12.27 -2.74 -26.61
CA GLN A 137 10.93 -2.46 -27.15
C GLN A 137 9.80 -2.83 -26.19
N GLY A 138 9.94 -3.93 -25.45
CA GLY A 138 8.95 -4.33 -24.44
C GLY A 138 8.80 -3.31 -23.31
N ALA A 139 9.81 -2.49 -23.05
CA ALA A 139 9.72 -1.37 -22.11
C ALA A 139 8.83 -0.22 -22.61
N ALA A 140 8.66 -0.04 -23.91
CA ALA A 140 7.87 1.04 -24.51
C ALA A 140 6.38 0.68 -24.73
N GLY A 141 6.05 -0.61 -24.82
CA GLY A 141 4.69 -1.10 -25.15
C GLY A 141 3.95 -1.83 -24.03
N SER A 142 4.51 -1.88 -22.81
CA SER A 142 3.96 -2.65 -21.69
C SER A 142 3.16 -1.82 -20.67
N THR A 143 2.81 -0.58 -21.02
CA THR A 143 2.08 0.36 -20.15
C THR A 143 0.74 -0.20 -19.64
N ASP A 144 0.12 -1.13 -20.37
CA ASP A 144 -1.17 -1.74 -20.01
C ASP A 144 -1.06 -2.97 -19.09
N ARG A 145 0.14 -3.55 -18.90
CA ARG A 145 0.31 -4.81 -18.15
C ARG A 145 0.83 -4.55 -16.74
N PRO A 146 0.19 -5.08 -15.67
CA PRO A 146 0.60 -4.82 -14.30
C PRO A 146 2.03 -5.32 -14.01
N ALA A 147 2.77 -4.58 -13.18
CA ALA A 147 4.18 -4.84 -12.89
C ALA A 147 4.45 -6.26 -12.34
N CYS A 148 3.50 -6.86 -11.59
CA CYS A 148 3.60 -8.25 -11.13
C CYS A 148 3.66 -9.25 -12.29
N GLU A 149 2.79 -9.12 -13.30
CA GLU A 149 2.80 -10.00 -14.48
C GLU A 149 4.09 -9.81 -15.31
N GLN A 150 4.65 -8.60 -15.33
CA GLN A 150 5.91 -8.35 -16.03
C GLN A 150 7.12 -8.99 -15.33
N LEU A 151 7.06 -9.17 -14.01
CA LEU A 151 8.11 -9.79 -13.20
C LEU A 151 8.08 -11.32 -13.29
N GLU A 152 6.91 -11.94 -13.36
CA GLU A 152 6.77 -13.39 -13.58
C GLU A 152 7.25 -13.81 -14.97
N VAL A 153 7.02 -12.96 -15.99
CA VAL A 153 7.49 -13.18 -17.36
C VAL A 153 8.97 -12.77 -17.53
N SER A 154 9.67 -12.37 -16.46
CA SER A 154 11.02 -11.81 -16.60
C SER A 154 12.05 -12.83 -17.11
N PRO A 155 13.04 -12.38 -17.89
CA PRO A 155 13.83 -13.22 -18.78
C PRO A 155 15.01 -13.92 -18.09
N HIS A 156 14.96 -14.14 -16.77
CA HIS A 156 16.11 -14.68 -16.04
C HIS A 156 16.44 -16.12 -16.46
N GLU A 157 15.43 -16.94 -16.77
CA GLU A 157 15.65 -18.26 -17.38
C GLU A 157 16.21 -18.16 -18.81
N SER A 158 15.86 -17.09 -19.53
CA SER A 158 16.27 -16.92 -20.94
C SER A 158 17.75 -16.55 -21.13
N LEU A 159 18.46 -16.15 -20.07
CA LEU A 159 19.89 -15.78 -20.12
C LEU A 159 20.83 -16.95 -19.79
N SER A 160 20.32 -18.10 -19.34
CA SER A 160 21.14 -19.27 -19.00
C SER A 160 21.70 -19.98 -20.24
N ASN A 161 20.88 -20.12 -21.28
CA ASN A 161 21.26 -20.73 -22.55
C ASN A 161 22.43 -20.00 -23.27
N PRO A 162 22.39 -18.68 -23.50
CA PRO A 162 23.51 -17.98 -24.12
C PRO A 162 24.78 -18.01 -23.27
N ARG A 163 24.67 -18.02 -21.93
CA ARG A 163 25.83 -18.16 -21.03
C ARG A 163 26.56 -19.48 -21.22
N LEU A 164 25.81 -20.59 -21.22
CA LEU A 164 26.38 -21.92 -21.42
C LEU A 164 27.05 -22.02 -22.79
N ARG A 165 26.41 -21.50 -23.83
CA ARG A 165 26.93 -21.55 -25.20
C ARG A 165 28.18 -20.68 -25.39
N ILE A 166 28.29 -19.53 -24.71
CA ILE A 166 29.53 -18.73 -24.65
C ILE A 166 30.65 -19.53 -23.98
N ALA A 167 30.37 -20.22 -22.87
CA ALA A 167 31.36 -21.02 -22.14
C ALA A 167 31.84 -22.22 -22.97
N GLU A 168 30.93 -22.91 -23.66
CA GLU A 168 31.26 -24.00 -24.60
C GLU A 168 32.14 -23.51 -25.75
N LEU A 169 31.77 -22.40 -26.40
CA LEU A 169 32.56 -21.81 -27.49
C LEU A 169 33.96 -21.37 -27.01
N LYS A 170 34.06 -20.88 -25.78
CA LYS A 170 35.33 -20.50 -25.15
C LYS A 170 36.23 -21.70 -24.89
N SER A 171 35.69 -22.79 -24.34
CA SER A 171 36.44 -24.04 -24.14
C SER A 171 36.93 -24.60 -25.48
N ARG A 172 36.01 -24.74 -26.45
CA ARG A 172 36.30 -25.25 -27.79
C ARG A 172 37.34 -24.39 -28.52
N GLY A 173 37.24 -23.07 -28.40
CA GLY A 173 38.22 -22.13 -28.98
C GLY A 173 39.61 -22.22 -28.35
N GLY A 174 39.68 -22.55 -27.05
CA GLY A 174 40.95 -22.83 -26.36
C GLY A 174 41.60 -24.13 -26.85
N ASP A 175 40.82 -25.20 -26.96
CA ASP A 175 41.31 -26.52 -27.41
C ASP A 175 41.80 -26.51 -28.87
N LEU A 176 41.19 -25.67 -29.71
CA LEU A 176 41.43 -25.61 -31.16
C LEU A 176 42.41 -24.51 -31.60
N GLN A 177 42.99 -23.76 -30.65
CA GLN A 177 43.78 -22.54 -30.93
C GLN A 177 43.08 -21.61 -31.93
N ALA A 178 41.89 -21.13 -31.53
CA ALA A 178 41.08 -20.24 -32.36
C ALA A 178 41.89 -19.04 -32.90
N ASP A 179 41.58 -18.65 -34.13
CA ASP A 179 42.24 -17.53 -34.77
C ASP A 179 41.94 -16.19 -34.05
N GLN A 180 42.73 -15.17 -34.37
CA GLN A 180 42.59 -13.86 -33.73
C GLN A 180 41.21 -13.23 -33.97
N ALA A 181 40.59 -13.49 -35.13
CA ALA A 181 39.26 -12.98 -35.46
C ALA A 181 38.16 -13.63 -34.61
N SER A 182 38.18 -14.96 -34.44
CA SER A 182 37.23 -15.69 -33.57
C SER A 182 37.38 -15.28 -32.12
N THR A 183 38.62 -15.13 -31.65
CA THR A 183 38.91 -14.70 -30.28
C THR A 183 38.37 -13.30 -30.01
N SER A 184 38.54 -12.36 -30.96
CA SER A 184 37.97 -11.01 -30.88
C SER A 184 36.44 -11.02 -30.89
N ASN A 185 35.82 -11.85 -31.75
CA ASN A 185 34.37 -11.97 -31.81
C ASN A 185 33.77 -12.59 -30.54
N LEU A 186 34.45 -13.57 -29.92
CA LEU A 186 34.04 -14.16 -28.65
C LEU A 186 34.06 -13.13 -27.52
N LEU A 187 35.08 -12.26 -27.47
CA LEU A 187 35.12 -11.15 -26.50
C LEU A 187 33.95 -10.19 -26.68
N LYS A 188 33.69 -9.74 -27.92
CA LYS A 188 32.53 -8.88 -28.23
C LYS A 188 31.19 -9.52 -27.85
N LEU A 189 31.08 -10.83 -28.04
CA LEU A 189 29.89 -11.59 -27.67
C LEU A 189 29.73 -11.63 -26.15
N GLN A 190 30.83 -11.80 -25.41
CA GLN A 190 30.84 -11.76 -23.96
C GLN A 190 30.44 -10.36 -23.45
N ASP A 191 31.02 -9.29 -24.00
CA ASP A 191 30.64 -7.91 -23.67
C ASP A 191 29.14 -7.66 -23.95
N SER A 192 28.64 -8.12 -25.10
CA SER A 192 27.22 -8.00 -25.45
C SER A 192 26.29 -8.79 -24.52
N TYR A 193 26.75 -9.92 -23.96
CA TYR A 193 25.99 -10.68 -22.99
C TYR A 193 25.99 -9.98 -21.63
N GLU A 194 27.12 -9.45 -21.17
CA GLU A 194 27.24 -8.69 -19.93
C GLU A 194 26.36 -7.42 -19.98
N ASP A 195 26.36 -6.70 -21.10
CA ASP A 195 25.43 -5.61 -21.40
C ASP A 195 23.96 -6.04 -21.22
N LEU A 196 23.60 -7.20 -21.77
CA LEU A 196 22.23 -7.72 -21.71
C LEU A 196 21.83 -8.07 -20.26
N VAL A 197 22.74 -8.67 -19.50
CA VAL A 197 22.56 -8.96 -18.06
C VAL A 197 22.31 -7.65 -17.30
N LEU A 198 23.08 -6.60 -17.57
CA LEU A 198 22.90 -5.28 -16.94
C LEU A 198 21.53 -4.65 -17.27
N ILE A 199 21.09 -4.73 -18.53
CA ILE A 199 19.76 -4.24 -18.95
C ILE A 199 18.63 -5.01 -18.24
N VAL A 200 18.75 -6.34 -18.12
CA VAL A 200 17.76 -7.15 -17.40
C VAL A 200 17.75 -6.81 -15.90
N ALA A 201 18.93 -6.65 -15.29
CA ALA A 201 19.06 -6.30 -13.88
C ALA A 201 18.45 -4.92 -13.58
N SER A 202 18.72 -3.91 -14.41
CA SER A 202 18.16 -2.56 -14.24
C SER A 202 16.64 -2.56 -14.41
N ARG A 203 16.12 -3.27 -15.41
CA ARG A 203 14.66 -3.43 -15.61
C ARG A 203 13.99 -4.08 -14.40
N ARG A 204 14.58 -5.16 -13.86
CA ARG A 204 14.06 -5.84 -12.65
C ARG A 204 14.06 -4.90 -11.45
N SER A 205 15.13 -4.13 -11.26
CA SER A 205 15.20 -3.13 -10.19
C SER A 205 14.09 -2.08 -10.32
N GLY A 206 13.84 -1.58 -11.53
CA GLY A 206 12.75 -0.63 -11.79
C GLY A 206 11.35 -1.21 -11.51
N LEU A 207 11.09 -2.45 -11.95
CA LEU A 207 9.83 -3.15 -11.67
C LEU A 207 9.62 -3.39 -10.18
N ASN A 208 10.67 -3.81 -9.45
CA ASN A 208 10.60 -3.98 -7.99
C ASN A 208 10.32 -2.66 -7.27
N GLN A 209 10.95 -1.55 -7.72
CA GLN A 209 10.70 -0.23 -7.17
C GLN A 209 9.24 0.22 -7.40
N ASN A 210 8.69 -0.06 -8.59
CA ASN A 210 7.30 0.21 -8.93
C ASN A 210 6.34 -0.60 -8.05
N LEU A 211 6.61 -1.89 -7.82
CA LEU A 211 5.80 -2.72 -6.92
C LEU A 211 5.83 -2.21 -5.48
N ALA A 212 7.00 -1.88 -4.95
CA ALA A 212 7.11 -1.34 -3.60
C ALA A 212 6.33 -0.02 -3.43
N GLN A 213 6.32 0.83 -4.46
CA GLN A 213 5.51 2.05 -4.47
C GLN A 213 4.00 1.75 -4.58
N LYS A 214 3.60 0.77 -5.40
CA LYS A 214 2.20 0.32 -5.49
C LYS A 214 1.70 -0.20 -4.14
N GLU A 215 2.49 -1.03 -3.46
CA GLU A 215 2.13 -1.53 -2.12
C GLU A 215 2.00 -0.40 -1.08
N GLN A 216 2.84 0.63 -1.15
CA GLN A 216 2.72 1.81 -0.26
C GLN A 216 1.41 2.56 -0.52
N TYR A 217 1.06 2.76 -1.78
CA TYR A 217 -0.23 3.35 -2.17
C TYR A 217 -1.41 2.52 -1.69
N GLU A 218 -1.39 1.21 -1.91
CA GLU A 218 -2.48 0.30 -1.52
C GLU A 218 -2.68 0.28 0.00
N ARG A 219 -1.60 0.28 0.78
CA ARG A 219 -1.68 0.42 2.25
C ARG A 219 -2.29 1.76 2.66
N ALA A 220 -1.84 2.86 2.06
CA ALA A 220 -2.41 4.18 2.36
C ALA A 220 -3.90 4.30 1.97
N LEU A 221 -4.32 3.65 0.88
CA LEU A 221 -5.72 3.59 0.47
C LEU A 221 -6.56 2.77 1.44
N GLN A 222 -6.05 1.64 1.93
CA GLN A 222 -6.73 0.84 2.95
C GLN A 222 -6.89 1.64 4.24
N ASP A 223 -5.81 2.26 4.74
CA ASP A 223 -5.86 3.10 5.95
C ASP A 223 -6.88 4.24 5.80
N LEU A 224 -6.92 4.90 4.64
CA LEU A 224 -7.92 5.95 4.36
C LEU A 224 -9.34 5.40 4.37
N THR A 225 -9.56 4.20 3.82
CA THR A 225 -10.88 3.56 3.77
C THR A 225 -11.36 3.19 5.17
N ASP A 226 -10.50 2.61 6.00
CA ASP A 226 -10.81 2.25 7.39
C ASP A 226 -11.12 3.50 8.24
N LEU A 227 -10.34 4.57 8.05
CA LEU A 227 -10.59 5.88 8.67
C LEU A 227 -11.90 6.49 8.21
N LEU A 228 -12.22 6.38 6.91
CA LEU A 228 -13.45 6.91 6.33
C LEU A 228 -14.69 6.18 6.89
N ASP A 229 -14.63 4.87 7.06
CA ASP A 229 -15.72 4.11 7.65
C ASP A 229 -15.91 4.46 9.13
N THR A 230 -14.81 4.56 9.89
CA THR A 230 -14.85 5.08 11.27
C THR A 230 -15.42 6.50 11.33
N ALA A 231 -15.10 7.34 10.36
CA ALA A 231 -15.59 8.70 10.25
C ALA A 231 -17.09 8.75 9.97
N LYS A 232 -17.60 7.90 9.07
CA LYS A 232 -19.04 7.75 8.81
C LYS A 232 -19.78 7.30 10.06
N ASP A 233 -19.24 6.33 10.80
CA ASP A 233 -19.84 5.86 12.05
C ASP A 233 -19.93 6.99 13.08
N LYS A 234 -18.83 7.75 13.27
CA LYS A 234 -18.80 8.94 14.14
C LYS A 234 -19.80 10.01 13.72
N MET A 235 -19.98 10.23 12.42
CA MET A 235 -20.93 11.23 11.91
C MET A 235 -22.38 10.76 11.92
N SER A 236 -22.63 9.45 11.91
CA SER A 236 -23.98 8.86 11.99
C SER A 236 -24.56 8.88 13.41
N ALA A 237 -23.74 9.15 14.43
CA ALA A 237 -24.15 9.25 15.82
C ALA A 237 -24.95 10.55 16.06
N ASP A 238 -26.16 10.61 15.53
CA ASP A 238 -27.05 11.79 15.47
C ASP A 238 -27.83 11.99 16.79
N GLY A 239 -27.14 11.82 17.91
CA GLY A 239 -27.67 11.99 19.25
C GLY A 239 -27.27 13.33 19.88
N ARG A 240 -28.09 13.83 20.81
CA ARG A 240 -27.69 14.92 21.72
C ARG A 240 -26.34 14.57 22.36
N VAL A 241 -25.44 15.56 22.43
CA VAL A 241 -24.12 15.39 23.04
C VAL A 241 -24.28 15.04 24.51
N LEU A 242 -23.75 13.90 24.93
CA LEU A 242 -23.70 13.53 26.35
C LEU A 242 -22.48 14.21 26.99
N ALA A 243 -22.72 15.23 27.82
CA ALA A 243 -21.67 15.96 28.52
C ALA A 243 -22.18 16.43 29.88
N GLY A 244 -21.34 16.33 30.91
CA GLY A 244 -21.66 16.79 32.28
C GLY A 244 -21.16 18.20 32.57
N SER A 245 -20.23 18.71 31.76
CA SER A 245 -19.54 19.98 31.96
C SER A 245 -19.13 20.63 30.62
N VAL A 246 -18.71 21.90 30.68
CA VAL A 246 -18.14 22.63 29.54
C VAL A 246 -16.87 21.94 29.06
N GLU A 247 -16.04 21.47 30.00
CA GLU A 247 -14.78 20.78 29.76
C GLU A 247 -14.98 19.46 29.00
N ASP A 248 -16.08 18.74 29.26
CA ASP A 248 -16.43 17.53 28.51
C ASP A 248 -16.71 17.83 27.04
N VAL A 249 -17.47 18.90 26.75
CA VAL A 249 -17.76 19.33 25.37
C VAL A 249 -16.50 19.82 24.68
N GLN A 250 -15.64 20.56 25.40
CA GLN A 250 -14.35 21.00 24.87
C GLN A 250 -13.45 19.81 24.52
N THR A 251 -13.35 18.82 25.41
CA THR A 251 -12.58 17.59 25.16
C THR A 251 -13.13 16.82 23.96
N LEU A 252 -14.46 16.77 23.81
CA LEU A 252 -15.10 16.16 22.64
C LEU A 252 -14.77 16.92 21.35
N LEU A 253 -14.82 18.25 21.37
CA LEU A 253 -14.46 19.10 20.25
C LEU A 253 -13.00 18.90 19.83
N ASP A 254 -12.06 18.83 20.77
CA ASP A 254 -10.64 18.65 20.48
C ASP A 254 -10.39 17.29 19.83
N LYS A 255 -10.98 16.22 20.38
CA LYS A 255 -10.92 14.87 19.78
C LYS A 255 -11.56 14.81 18.40
N HIS A 256 -12.65 15.54 18.18
CA HIS A 256 -13.32 15.65 16.90
C HIS A 256 -12.38 16.30 15.87
N LYS A 257 -11.81 17.46 16.19
CA LYS A 257 -10.85 18.16 15.33
C LYS A 257 -9.63 17.30 15.00
N GLU A 258 -9.01 16.70 16.02
CA GLU A 258 -7.83 15.84 15.85
C GLU A 258 -8.09 14.68 14.89
N PHE A 259 -9.22 13.98 15.08
CA PHE A 259 -9.59 12.86 14.23
C PHE A 259 -9.81 13.28 12.77
N PHE A 260 -10.59 14.35 12.54
CA PHE A 260 -10.93 14.78 11.17
C PHE A 260 -9.78 15.49 10.46
N GLN A 261 -8.87 16.14 11.19
CA GLN A 261 -7.59 16.60 10.65
C GLN A 261 -6.71 15.41 10.22
N GLY A 262 -6.72 14.32 11.00
CA GLY A 262 -6.07 13.06 10.63
C GLY A 262 -6.62 12.47 9.33
N LEU A 263 -7.95 12.43 9.18
CA LEU A 263 -8.60 11.97 7.94
C LEU A 263 -8.20 12.82 6.73
N GLU A 264 -8.22 14.15 6.86
CA GLU A 264 -7.78 15.07 5.79
C GLU A 264 -6.30 14.85 5.42
N THR A 265 -5.44 14.66 6.42
CA THR A 265 -4.01 14.38 6.21
C THR A 265 -3.82 13.07 5.44
N HIS A 266 -4.53 12.00 5.81
CA HIS A 266 -4.48 10.73 5.10
C HIS A 266 -5.02 10.83 3.68
N MET A 267 -6.08 11.62 3.46
CA MET A 267 -6.61 11.89 2.12
C MET A 267 -5.54 12.47 1.19
N VAL A 268 -4.80 13.49 1.67
CA VAL A 268 -3.68 14.12 0.92
C VAL A 268 -2.52 13.14 0.72
N LEU A 269 -2.17 12.37 1.75
CA LEU A 269 -1.09 11.37 1.68
C LEU A 269 -1.37 10.29 0.63
N THR A 270 -2.58 9.73 0.62
CA THR A 270 -2.99 8.69 -0.33
C THR A 270 -2.97 9.23 -1.76
N GLU A 271 -3.46 10.46 -1.99
CA GLU A 271 -3.38 11.10 -3.30
C GLU A 271 -1.92 11.33 -3.74
N ALA A 272 -1.03 11.72 -2.81
CA ALA A 272 0.39 11.89 -3.10
C ALA A 272 1.08 10.57 -3.50
N TYR A 273 0.74 9.45 -2.84
CA TYR A 273 1.23 8.13 -3.26
C TYR A 273 0.67 7.73 -4.62
N PHE A 274 -0.62 7.97 -4.87
CA PHE A 274 -1.24 7.68 -6.16
C PHE A 274 -0.53 8.40 -7.30
N ARG A 275 -0.18 9.69 -7.15
CA ARG A 275 0.56 10.44 -8.17
C ARG A 275 1.91 9.81 -8.54
N LYS A 276 2.57 9.12 -7.61
CA LYS A 276 3.83 8.41 -7.88
C LYS A 276 3.63 7.16 -8.72
N VAL A 277 2.48 6.51 -8.58
CA VAL A 277 2.17 5.22 -9.23
C VAL A 277 1.14 5.34 -10.35
N SER A 278 0.64 6.53 -10.66
CA SER A 278 -0.49 6.73 -11.60
C SER A 278 -0.21 6.21 -13.00
N GLY A 279 1.06 6.21 -13.44
CA GLY A 279 1.47 5.62 -14.72
C GLY A 279 1.46 4.08 -14.75
N LEU A 280 1.20 3.43 -13.62
CA LEU A 280 1.13 1.98 -13.43
C LEU A 280 -0.30 1.50 -13.14
N MET A 281 -1.26 2.41 -12.99
CA MET A 281 -2.63 2.13 -12.56
C MET A 281 -3.58 2.03 -13.74
N LEU A 282 -4.56 1.14 -13.63
CA LEU A 282 -5.68 1.10 -14.56
C LEU A 282 -6.59 2.32 -14.35
N PRO A 283 -7.27 2.82 -15.40
CA PRO A 283 -8.22 3.93 -15.28
C PRO A 283 -9.32 3.68 -14.23
N THR A 284 -9.75 2.42 -14.07
CA THR A 284 -10.74 1.99 -13.07
C THR A 284 -10.22 2.11 -11.64
N GLU A 285 -8.95 1.79 -11.39
CA GLU A 285 -8.31 1.97 -10.08
C GLU A 285 -8.24 3.46 -9.72
N GLY A 286 -7.91 4.32 -10.70
CA GLY A 286 -7.92 5.77 -10.53
C GLY A 286 -9.31 6.34 -10.23
N GLN A 287 -10.34 5.82 -10.91
CA GLN A 287 -11.72 6.22 -10.65
C GLN A 287 -12.18 5.82 -9.24
N ALA A 288 -11.88 4.59 -8.79
CA ALA A 288 -12.22 4.13 -7.44
C ALA A 288 -11.62 5.03 -6.36
N LEU A 289 -10.35 5.46 -6.53
CA LEU A 289 -9.73 6.43 -5.63
C LEU A 289 -10.51 7.76 -5.61
N GLN A 290 -10.89 8.31 -6.77
CA GLN A 290 -11.64 9.56 -6.84
C GLN A 290 -12.99 9.48 -6.12
N GLU A 291 -13.68 8.34 -6.21
CA GLU A 291 -14.92 8.09 -5.48
C GLU A 291 -14.68 8.08 -3.96
N THR A 292 -13.63 7.39 -3.49
CA THR A 292 -13.25 7.40 -2.06
C THR A 292 -12.88 8.80 -1.57
N LEU A 293 -12.11 9.58 -2.35
CA LEU A 293 -11.74 10.95 -2.00
C LEU A 293 -12.97 11.87 -1.95
N ALA A 294 -13.90 11.74 -2.91
CA ALA A 294 -15.13 12.52 -2.92
C ALA A 294 -16.01 12.22 -1.70
N GLU A 295 -16.10 10.95 -1.29
CA GLU A 295 -16.83 10.55 -0.10
C GLU A 295 -16.15 11.06 1.18
N ALA A 296 -14.82 10.99 1.28
CA ALA A 296 -14.06 11.58 2.39
C ALA A 296 -14.30 13.08 2.50
N GLN A 297 -14.30 13.82 1.39
CA GLN A 297 -14.63 15.25 1.37
C GLN A 297 -16.06 15.53 1.84
N ARG A 298 -17.03 14.69 1.47
CA ARG A 298 -18.42 14.82 1.94
C ARG A 298 -18.50 14.67 3.45
N VAL A 299 -17.83 13.66 4.00
CA VAL A 299 -17.76 13.41 5.45
C VAL A 299 -17.04 14.55 6.17
N LEU A 300 -15.93 15.07 5.62
CA LEU A 300 -15.21 16.21 6.19
C LEU A 300 -16.06 17.49 6.24
N LYS A 301 -16.88 17.76 5.23
CA LYS A 301 -17.83 18.89 5.24
C LYS A 301 -18.87 18.76 6.36
N GLU A 302 -19.40 17.56 6.53
CA GLU A 302 -20.37 17.27 7.58
C GLU A 302 -19.72 17.37 8.97
N ALA A 303 -18.51 16.81 9.12
CA ALA A 303 -17.72 16.92 10.33
C ALA A 303 -17.37 18.37 10.66
N HIS A 304 -17.09 19.21 9.67
CA HIS A 304 -16.84 20.63 9.90
C HIS A 304 -18.07 21.32 10.49
N ARG A 305 -19.26 21.12 9.91
CA ARG A 305 -20.53 21.63 10.45
C ARG A 305 -20.72 21.22 11.90
N ARG A 306 -20.49 19.94 12.20
CA ARG A 306 -20.59 19.40 13.56
C ARG A 306 -19.56 20.03 14.52
N GLY A 307 -18.34 20.26 14.06
CA GLY A 307 -17.30 20.94 14.83
C GLY A 307 -17.71 22.37 15.21
N VAL A 308 -18.33 23.11 14.28
CA VAL A 308 -18.87 24.46 14.53
C VAL A 308 -19.99 24.43 15.59
N GLU A 309 -20.88 23.43 15.54
CA GLU A 309 -21.91 23.26 16.56
C GLU A 309 -21.32 23.02 17.96
N LEU A 310 -20.29 22.17 18.07
CA LEU A 310 -19.60 21.89 19.33
C LEU A 310 -18.89 23.14 19.86
N GLU A 311 -18.22 23.92 19.00
CA GLU A 311 -17.62 25.21 19.37
C GLU A 311 -18.67 26.19 19.91
N TRP A 312 -19.81 26.30 19.22
CA TRP A 312 -20.92 27.13 19.68
C TRP A 312 -21.43 26.69 21.05
N MET A 313 -21.57 25.37 21.29
CA MET A 313 -21.99 24.84 22.60
C MET A 313 -21.01 25.22 23.71
N VAL A 314 -19.70 25.06 23.49
CA VAL A 314 -18.67 25.47 24.47
C VAL A 314 -18.80 26.95 24.80
N GLN A 315 -18.91 27.81 23.77
CA GLN A 315 -18.99 29.26 23.96
C GLN A 315 -20.25 29.68 24.73
N VAL A 316 -21.41 29.16 24.33
CA VAL A 316 -22.70 29.49 24.97
C VAL A 316 -22.75 28.96 26.39
N TRP A 317 -22.34 27.71 26.62
CA TRP A 317 -22.35 27.13 27.97
C TRP A 317 -21.36 27.85 28.90
N SER A 318 -20.16 28.19 28.42
CA SER A 318 -19.19 28.97 29.21
C SER A 318 -19.78 30.30 29.69
N ARG A 319 -20.48 31.02 28.81
CA ARG A 319 -21.16 32.27 29.17
C ARG A 319 -22.34 32.01 30.12
N LEU A 320 -23.16 31.01 29.84
CA LEU A 320 -24.30 30.62 30.67
C LEU A 320 -23.89 30.33 32.12
N GLU A 321 -22.74 29.67 32.32
CA GLU A 321 -22.20 29.37 33.64
C GLU A 321 -21.82 30.65 34.41
N GLN A 322 -21.25 31.64 33.72
CA GLN A 322 -20.93 32.95 34.30
C GLN A 322 -22.20 33.72 34.69
N ASP A 323 -23.18 33.76 33.78
CA ASP A 323 -24.46 34.44 34.01
C ASP A 323 -25.25 33.78 35.14
N TYR A 324 -25.22 32.44 35.22
CA TYR A 324 -25.85 31.67 36.29
C TYR A 324 -25.25 32.03 37.65
N GLN A 325 -23.92 32.07 37.75
CA GLN A 325 -23.23 32.44 38.98
C GLN A 325 -23.51 33.89 39.36
N GLY A 326 -23.52 34.81 38.38
CA GLY A 326 -23.86 36.21 38.60
C GLY A 326 -25.26 36.39 39.17
N LEU A 327 -26.27 35.81 38.52
CA LEU A 327 -27.67 35.87 38.98
C LEU A 327 -27.89 35.18 40.32
N SER A 328 -27.23 34.05 40.56
CA SER A 328 -27.32 33.32 41.84
C SER A 328 -26.80 34.18 43.00
N ARG A 329 -25.64 34.85 42.83
CA ARG A 329 -25.09 35.78 43.83
C ARG A 329 -26.00 36.99 44.06
N GLN A 330 -26.61 37.52 43.01
CA GLN A 330 -27.57 38.63 43.12
C GLN A 330 -28.81 38.21 43.91
N LEU A 331 -29.36 37.03 43.61
CA LEU A 331 -30.48 36.47 44.36
C LEU A 331 -30.12 36.24 45.83
N GLU A 332 -28.94 35.69 46.12
CA GLU A 332 -28.44 35.48 47.48
C GLU A 332 -28.29 36.81 48.25
N ALA A 333 -27.84 37.88 47.59
CA ALA A 333 -27.75 39.21 48.19
C ALA A 333 -29.14 39.80 48.52
N LEU A 334 -30.15 39.58 47.68
CA LEU A 334 -31.53 39.98 47.95
C LEU A 334 -32.16 39.15 49.06
N GLU A 335 -31.91 37.84 49.06
CA GLU A 335 -32.33 36.92 50.12
C GLU A 335 -31.73 37.31 51.48
N GLY A 336 -30.44 37.67 51.52
CA GLY A 336 -29.75 38.11 52.74
C GLY A 336 -30.22 39.46 53.29
N ARG A 337 -30.82 40.31 52.46
CA ARG A 337 -31.45 41.58 52.90
C ARG A 337 -32.84 41.39 53.47
N THR A 338 -33.44 40.22 53.33
CA THR A 338 -34.77 39.93 53.88
C THR A 338 -34.67 39.79 55.40
N PRO A 339 -35.39 40.61 56.19
CA PRO A 339 -35.38 40.49 57.64
C PRO A 339 -35.79 39.09 58.08
N SER A 340 -35.04 38.51 59.04
CA SER A 340 -35.47 37.31 59.74
C SER A 340 -36.71 37.64 60.58
N ALA A 341 -37.62 36.68 60.74
CA ALA A 341 -38.85 36.88 61.51
C ALA A 341 -38.53 37.04 63.01
N GLY A 342 -38.07 38.22 63.42
CA GLY A 342 -37.89 38.64 64.80
C GLY A 342 -39.08 39.47 65.26
N LEU A 343 -39.48 39.28 66.52
CA LEU A 343 -40.47 40.10 67.23
C LEU A 343 -39.88 41.51 67.45
N GLU A 344 -39.85 42.32 66.40
CA GLU A 344 -39.49 43.73 66.51
C GLU A 344 -40.69 44.53 67.00
N GLU A 345 -40.43 45.59 67.78
CA GLU A 345 -41.46 46.55 68.16
C GLU A 345 -42.01 47.23 66.90
N GLU A 346 -43.26 46.92 66.55
CA GLU A 346 -43.97 47.47 65.40
C GLU A 346 -44.53 48.87 65.76
N SER A 347 -43.87 49.93 65.30
CA SER A 347 -44.42 51.30 65.23
C SER A 347 -44.87 51.62 63.79
N GLU A 348 -45.66 52.67 63.59
CA GLU A 348 -46.04 53.14 62.24
C GLU A 348 -44.83 53.47 61.37
N GLU A 349 -43.85 54.16 61.95
CA GLU A 349 -42.58 54.47 61.28
C GLU A 349 -41.84 53.19 60.87
N ARG A 350 -41.72 52.20 61.77
CA ARG A 350 -41.08 50.91 61.45
C ARG A 350 -41.84 50.11 60.39
N LEU A 351 -43.17 50.10 60.44
CA LEU A 351 -44.00 49.44 59.42
C LEU A 351 -43.78 50.09 58.05
N THR A 352 -43.70 51.42 58.02
CA THR A 352 -43.43 52.19 56.80
C THR A 352 -42.03 51.88 56.25
N ASP A 353 -41.00 51.90 57.11
CA ASP A 353 -39.62 51.57 56.74
C ASP A 353 -39.49 50.15 56.18
N ARG A 354 -40.16 49.17 56.81
CA ARG A 354 -40.17 47.78 56.33
C ARG A 354 -40.92 47.64 55.02
N ILE A 355 -42.06 48.33 54.83
CA ILE A 355 -42.76 48.34 53.54
C ILE A 355 -41.84 48.91 52.46
N SER A 356 -41.14 50.02 52.71
CA SER A 356 -40.15 50.59 51.78
C SER A 356 -39.00 49.63 51.48
N LEU A 357 -38.51 48.87 52.47
CA LEU A 357 -37.51 47.82 52.26
C LEU A 357 -38.04 46.72 51.33
N TYR A 358 -39.25 46.19 51.57
CA TYR A 358 -39.84 45.15 50.72
C TYR A 358 -40.18 45.68 49.32
N GLN A 359 -40.56 46.94 49.17
CA GLN A 359 -40.70 47.58 47.85
C GLN A 359 -39.34 47.66 47.13
N GLY A 360 -38.26 47.97 47.84
CA GLY A 360 -36.90 47.94 47.30
C GLY A 360 -36.47 46.54 46.87
N LEU A 361 -36.80 45.50 47.65
CA LEU A 361 -36.55 44.09 47.28
C LEU A 361 -37.35 43.67 46.05
N GLU A 362 -38.64 44.03 45.96
CA GLU A 362 -39.44 43.78 44.75
C GLU A 362 -38.84 44.49 43.52
N GLY A 363 -38.39 45.75 43.69
CA GLY A 363 -37.71 46.50 42.63
C GLY A 363 -36.42 45.82 42.16
N GLY A 364 -35.59 45.34 43.09
CA GLY A 364 -34.35 44.61 42.77
C GLY A 364 -34.59 43.29 42.02
N LEU A 365 -35.66 42.57 42.37
CA LEU A 365 -36.09 41.37 41.63
C LEU A 365 -36.61 41.72 40.23
N ALA A 366 -37.40 42.79 40.10
CA ALA A 366 -37.91 43.23 38.80
C ALA A 366 -36.78 43.68 37.86
N GLU A 367 -35.77 44.38 38.39
CA GLU A 367 -34.59 44.84 37.63
C GLU A 367 -33.85 43.69 36.93
N HIS A 368 -33.74 42.55 37.59
CA HIS A 368 -32.98 41.39 37.11
C HIS A 368 -33.83 40.33 36.41
N GLN A 369 -35.15 40.51 36.37
CA GLN A 369 -36.09 39.52 35.83
C GLN A 369 -35.82 39.19 34.35
N HIS A 370 -35.45 40.17 33.54
CA HIS A 370 -35.14 39.94 32.12
C HIS A 370 -33.91 39.03 31.93
N LYS A 371 -32.86 39.22 32.75
CA LYS A 371 -31.64 38.39 32.71
C LYS A 371 -31.95 36.94 33.08
N LEU A 372 -32.82 36.72 34.06
CA LEU A 372 -33.28 35.36 34.40
C LEU A 372 -33.96 34.68 33.22
N HIS A 373 -34.89 35.37 32.53
CA HIS A 373 -35.58 34.79 31.37
C HIS A 373 -34.59 34.45 30.26
N GLN A 374 -33.69 35.39 29.93
CA GLN A 374 -32.64 35.16 28.94
C GLN A 374 -31.79 33.92 29.29
N LEU A 375 -31.33 33.81 30.54
CA LEU A 375 -30.54 32.67 31.00
C LEU A 375 -31.29 31.34 30.88
N LEU A 376 -32.57 31.31 31.28
CA LEU A 376 -33.38 30.09 31.20
C LEU A 376 -33.66 29.69 29.74
N ASP A 377 -33.87 30.65 28.85
CA ASP A 377 -34.11 30.39 27.43
C ASP A 377 -32.84 29.96 26.70
N GLU A 378 -31.69 30.59 26.97
CA GLU A 378 -30.38 30.14 26.47
C GLU A 378 -30.05 28.73 26.94
N GLY A 379 -30.30 28.43 28.22
CA GLY A 379 -30.11 27.10 28.80
C GLY A 379 -31.01 26.03 28.16
N LYS A 380 -32.28 26.34 27.90
CA LYS A 380 -33.19 25.43 27.17
C LYS A 380 -32.74 25.19 25.74
N HIS A 381 -32.31 26.24 25.05
CA HIS A 381 -31.81 26.13 23.68
C HIS A 381 -30.55 25.25 23.63
N LEU A 382 -29.63 25.42 24.59
CA LEU A 382 -28.43 24.60 24.73
C LEU A 382 -28.78 23.11 24.98
N LEU A 383 -29.74 22.82 25.86
CA LEU A 383 -30.25 21.46 26.14
C LEU A 383 -30.99 20.82 24.95
N GLY A 384 -31.30 21.59 23.89
CA GLY A 384 -31.79 21.05 22.63
C GLY A 384 -30.77 20.15 21.94
N GLY A 385 -29.48 20.51 22.02
CA GLY A 385 -28.37 19.75 21.42
C GLY A 385 -27.54 18.92 22.41
N LEU A 386 -27.80 19.07 23.72
CA LEU A 386 -27.02 18.47 24.81
C LEU A 386 -27.91 17.66 25.76
N SER A 387 -27.42 16.51 26.20
CA SER A 387 -28.03 15.70 27.26
C SER A 387 -27.25 15.92 28.57
N CYS A 388 -27.69 16.90 29.37
CA CYS A 388 -27.06 17.26 30.65
C CYS A 388 -28.11 17.45 31.76
N PRO A 389 -28.50 16.35 32.47
CA PRO A 389 -29.54 16.42 33.50
C PRO A 389 -29.19 17.32 34.69
N SER A 390 -27.90 17.47 35.01
CA SER A 390 -27.43 18.34 36.09
C SER A 390 -27.66 19.82 35.75
N LEU A 391 -27.37 20.25 34.53
CA LEU A 391 -27.64 21.61 34.07
C LEU A 391 -29.15 21.90 34.06
N GLU A 392 -29.95 20.98 33.52
CA GLU A 392 -31.41 21.09 33.51
C GLU A 392 -31.98 21.29 34.93
N SER A 393 -31.52 20.48 35.89
CA SER A 393 -31.91 20.59 37.29
C SER A 393 -31.50 21.93 37.92
N ARG A 394 -30.26 22.39 37.67
CA ARG A 394 -29.74 23.67 38.19
C ARG A 394 -30.53 24.87 37.68
N LEU A 395 -30.88 24.88 36.40
CA LEU A 395 -31.69 25.93 35.78
C LEU A 395 -33.11 25.95 36.37
N ALA A 396 -33.75 24.79 36.49
CA ALA A 396 -35.06 24.66 37.12
C ALA A 396 -35.05 25.13 38.59
N GLN A 397 -33.99 24.79 39.33
CA GLN A 397 -33.83 25.20 40.72
C GLN A 397 -33.68 26.72 40.85
N LEU A 398 -32.87 27.37 40.01
CA LEU A 398 -32.70 28.83 40.03
C LEU A 398 -34.04 29.53 39.73
N GLY A 399 -34.75 29.09 38.69
CA GLY A 399 -36.06 29.64 38.34
C GLY A 399 -37.08 29.49 39.48
N LYS A 400 -37.11 28.31 40.13
CA LYS A 400 -37.97 28.09 41.29
C LYS A 400 -37.59 28.98 42.47
N ARG A 401 -36.30 29.06 42.82
CA ARG A 401 -35.79 29.86 43.95
C ARG A 401 -36.15 31.34 43.77
N TRP A 402 -36.03 31.84 42.55
CA TRP A 402 -36.45 33.21 42.21
C TRP A 402 -37.95 33.45 42.42
N LEU A 403 -38.80 32.54 41.92
CA LEU A 403 -40.25 32.64 42.08
C LEU A 403 -40.69 32.56 43.54
N ASP A 404 -40.12 31.62 44.29
CA ASP A 404 -40.39 31.44 45.72
C ASP A 404 -40.02 32.70 46.50
N HIS A 405 -38.86 33.30 46.20
CA HIS A 405 -38.41 34.54 46.84
C HIS A 405 -39.32 35.73 46.48
N ALA A 406 -39.65 35.92 45.20
CA ALA A 406 -40.54 36.98 44.75
C ALA A 406 -41.93 36.88 45.39
N ALA A 407 -42.48 35.66 45.50
CA ALA A 407 -43.75 35.41 46.16
C ALA A 407 -43.68 35.75 47.67
N LYS A 408 -42.57 35.38 48.34
CA LYS A 408 -42.34 35.71 49.76
C LYS A 408 -42.28 37.21 50.00
N VAL A 409 -41.49 37.94 49.22
CA VAL A 409 -41.35 39.40 49.30
C VAL A 409 -42.71 40.08 49.10
N LYS A 410 -43.44 39.68 48.06
CA LYS A 410 -44.78 40.23 47.76
C LYS A 410 -45.79 39.96 48.87
N LYS A 411 -45.84 38.73 49.38
CA LYS A 411 -46.76 38.36 50.46
C LYS A 411 -46.48 39.16 51.73
N GLU A 412 -45.21 39.32 52.08
CA GLU A 412 -44.82 40.04 53.29
C GLU A 412 -45.07 41.54 53.18
N ARG A 413 -44.82 42.15 52.01
CA ARG A 413 -45.23 43.54 51.75
C ARG A 413 -46.73 43.72 51.91
N GLN A 414 -47.54 42.87 51.29
CA GLN A 414 -49.00 42.93 51.39
C GLN A 414 -49.49 42.75 52.83
N ARG A 415 -48.83 41.86 53.60
CA ARG A 415 -49.10 41.67 55.03
C ARG A 415 -48.82 42.96 55.81
N LEU A 416 -47.65 43.58 55.61
CA LEU A 416 -47.27 44.82 56.30
C LEU A 416 -48.18 46.00 55.91
N GLU A 417 -48.54 46.14 54.64
CA GLU A 417 -49.50 47.16 54.17
C GLU A 417 -50.88 46.99 54.83
N ALA A 418 -51.35 45.74 54.97
CA ALA A 418 -52.59 45.46 55.68
C ALA A 418 -52.50 45.84 57.16
N VAL A 419 -51.38 45.51 57.83
CA VAL A 419 -51.14 45.88 59.24
C VAL A 419 -51.09 47.39 59.41
N LEU A 420 -50.34 48.11 58.58
CA LEU A 420 -50.26 49.58 58.61
C LEU A 420 -51.65 50.22 58.42
N LYS A 421 -52.43 49.73 57.46
CA LYS A 421 -53.81 50.20 57.22
C LYS A 421 -54.71 50.00 58.43
N HIS A 422 -54.54 48.91 59.18
CA HIS A 422 -55.25 48.71 60.45
C HIS A 422 -54.75 49.65 61.55
N TRP A 423 -53.43 49.85 61.66
CA TRP A 423 -52.81 50.74 62.63
C TRP A 423 -53.29 52.19 62.48
N SER A 424 -53.30 52.75 61.26
CA SER A 424 -53.78 54.12 61.00
C SER A 424 -55.29 54.30 61.25
N ARG A 425 -56.09 53.22 61.20
CA ARG A 425 -57.52 53.25 61.56
C ARG A 425 -57.76 53.19 63.08
N SER A 426 -56.85 52.58 63.82
CA SER A 426 -56.93 52.48 65.29
C SER A 426 -56.30 53.69 65.98
N GLY A 427 -55.22 54.28 65.43
CA GLY A 427 -54.57 55.48 65.98
C GLY A 427 -55.39 56.77 65.91
N THR A 428 -56.43 56.82 65.07
CA THR A 428 -57.41 57.92 65.05
C THR A 428 -58.46 57.81 66.17
N ALA A 429 -58.50 56.68 66.89
CA ALA A 429 -59.22 56.52 68.15
C ALA A 429 -58.20 56.49 69.30
N GLY A 430 -57.93 57.63 69.93
CA GLY A 430 -56.85 57.79 70.91
C GLY A 430 -56.86 56.76 72.05
N ALA A 431 -55.96 55.77 71.98
CA ALA A 431 -55.46 54.99 73.11
C ALA A 431 -54.16 54.26 72.71
N PRO A 432 -53.12 54.24 73.57
CA PRO A 432 -51.94 53.42 73.32
C PRO A 432 -52.27 51.96 73.65
N MET A 433 -52.29 51.09 72.63
CA MET A 433 -52.39 49.64 72.83
C MET A 433 -50.99 49.04 72.82
N PHE A 434 -50.53 48.63 74.01
CA PHE A 434 -49.44 47.67 74.15
C PHE A 434 -49.81 46.36 73.45
N VAL A 435 -49.00 46.00 72.46
CA VAL A 435 -48.74 44.68 71.88
C VAL A 435 -49.59 43.52 72.43
N ALA A 436 -50.46 42.95 71.57
CA ALA A 436 -50.87 41.55 71.65
C ALA A 436 -50.27 40.79 70.46
N ALA A 437 -48.96 40.56 70.49
CA ALA A 437 -48.20 39.75 69.52
C ALA A 437 -48.51 38.23 69.60
N GLY A 438 -49.68 37.82 70.08
CA GLY A 438 -50.00 36.40 70.35
C GLY A 438 -51.18 35.80 69.59
N LEU A 439 -51.99 36.58 68.85
CA LEU A 439 -53.31 36.10 68.39
C LEU A 439 -53.58 36.14 66.89
N LEU A 440 -52.56 36.33 66.05
CA LEU A 440 -52.65 36.07 64.60
C LEU A 440 -51.70 34.95 64.14
N LEU A 441 -51.46 33.99 65.04
CA LEU A 441 -50.83 32.71 64.72
C LEU A 441 -51.83 31.57 65.05
N LYS A 442 -52.98 31.60 64.39
CA LYS A 442 -53.90 30.45 64.28
C LYS A 442 -54.77 30.68 63.06
N ASP A 443 -54.18 30.47 61.88
CA ASP A 443 -54.88 30.03 60.66
C ASP A 443 -53.85 29.82 59.55
N ALA A 444 -53.08 28.74 59.70
CA ALA A 444 -52.54 27.92 58.61
C ALA A 444 -51.64 26.82 59.18
N SER A 445 -52.20 25.90 59.98
CA SER A 445 -51.72 24.52 59.98
C SER A 445 -52.62 23.74 59.02
N PRO A 446 -52.09 22.98 58.05
CA PRO A 446 -52.88 21.97 57.36
C PRO A 446 -53.20 20.85 58.37
N GLN A 447 -54.49 20.61 58.60
CA GLN A 447 -54.92 19.40 59.29
C GLN A 447 -54.63 18.19 58.41
N VAL A 448 -53.89 17.25 59.00
CA VAL A 448 -53.97 15.82 58.71
C VAL A 448 -55.33 15.31 59.19
N PRO A 449 -56.05 14.48 58.41
CA PRO A 449 -57.07 13.60 58.97
C PRO A 449 -56.57 12.15 59.03
N GLU A 450 -56.37 11.67 60.26
CA GLU A 450 -56.60 10.29 60.70
C GLU A 450 -57.80 10.36 61.69
N SER A 451 -58.70 9.42 61.89
CA SER A 451 -59.06 8.10 61.34
C SER A 451 -60.35 7.68 62.08
N ALA A 452 -61.22 6.88 61.45
CA ALA A 452 -62.16 5.86 62.02
C ALA A 452 -63.33 5.68 61.04
N GLY A 453 -63.71 4.51 60.52
CA GLY A 453 -63.68 3.16 61.08
C GLY A 453 -65.13 2.64 61.07
N GLY A 454 -65.47 1.70 60.16
CA GLY A 454 -66.82 1.12 60.13
C GLY A 454 -67.19 0.23 58.93
N HIS A 455 -66.67 -1.01 58.92
CA HIS A 455 -67.24 -2.27 58.38
C HIS A 455 -68.13 -2.31 57.10
N ARG A 456 -67.68 -3.02 56.04
CA ARG A 456 -68.18 -4.38 55.64
C ARG A 456 -67.54 -4.91 54.32
N ARG A 457 -66.74 -5.98 54.48
CA ARG A 457 -66.79 -7.33 53.85
C ARG A 457 -66.78 -7.54 52.30
N VAL A 458 -65.87 -8.47 51.89
CA VAL A 458 -65.83 -9.42 50.73
C VAL A 458 -65.40 -8.80 49.36
N ALA A 459 -64.52 -9.33 48.48
CA ALA A 459 -63.79 -10.60 48.22
C ALA A 459 -62.51 -10.26 47.39
N ALA A 460 -61.34 -10.85 47.65
CA ALA A 460 -60.71 -12.02 46.98
C ALA A 460 -59.99 -11.78 45.63
N VAL A 461 -58.79 -12.39 45.52
CA VAL A 461 -57.92 -12.65 44.33
C VAL A 461 -57.05 -11.44 43.88
N GLY A 462 -55.72 -11.48 43.77
CA GLY A 462 -54.72 -12.54 43.90
C GLY A 462 -53.31 -12.01 43.54
N SER A 463 -52.34 -12.32 44.41
CA SER A 463 -50.96 -12.76 44.13
C SER A 463 -49.99 -11.95 43.24
N GLY A 464 -48.80 -11.65 43.80
CA GLY A 464 -47.56 -11.55 43.04
C GLY A 464 -46.64 -10.38 43.39
N ALA A 465 -45.73 -10.59 44.34
CA ALA A 465 -44.46 -9.85 44.46
C ALA A 465 -43.42 -10.81 45.07
N PRO A 466 -42.13 -10.43 45.16
CA PRO A 466 -41.17 -10.22 44.08
C PRO A 466 -39.98 -11.19 44.23
N GLY A 467 -39.03 -11.21 43.30
CA GLY A 467 -37.83 -12.04 43.44
C GLY A 467 -36.69 -11.61 42.55
N VAL A 468 -35.75 -10.86 43.12
CA VAL A 468 -34.36 -10.76 42.66
C VAL A 468 -33.56 -11.70 43.56
N LEU A 469 -32.81 -12.65 42.97
CA LEU A 469 -31.59 -13.16 43.58
C LEU A 469 -30.65 -13.69 42.48
N GLU A 470 -29.39 -13.29 42.60
CA GLU A 470 -28.24 -13.68 41.80
C GLU A 470 -27.97 -15.20 41.85
N HIS A 471 -27.38 -15.74 40.79
CA HIS A 471 -26.41 -16.82 40.94
C HIS A 471 -25.37 -16.82 39.81
N ALA A 472 -24.12 -16.92 40.27
CA ALA A 472 -22.89 -17.12 39.53
C ALA A 472 -22.88 -18.37 38.64
N GLY A 473 -22.07 -18.33 37.58
CA GLY A 473 -21.74 -19.49 36.75
C GLY A 473 -20.65 -19.14 35.74
N GLY A 474 -19.39 -19.22 36.17
CA GLY A 474 -18.24 -19.14 35.29
C GLY A 474 -17.94 -20.50 34.64
N VAL A 475 -17.48 -20.47 33.39
CA VAL A 475 -16.66 -21.53 32.76
C VAL A 475 -15.73 -20.85 31.76
N GLY A 476 -14.42 -21.11 31.87
CA GLY A 476 -13.39 -20.65 30.92
C GLY A 476 -13.46 -21.35 29.55
N PRO A 477 -12.49 -21.13 28.66
CA PRO A 477 -11.14 -21.66 28.88
C PRO A 477 -10.00 -20.70 28.54
N THR A 478 -8.89 -20.86 29.28
CA THR A 478 -7.58 -20.25 29.02
C THR A 478 -6.60 -21.27 28.44
N GLY A 479 -5.78 -20.80 27.50
CA GLY A 479 -4.55 -21.43 27.00
C GLY A 479 -4.38 -21.09 25.51
N ALA A 480 -3.30 -20.56 24.98
CA ALA A 480 -1.95 -20.18 25.42
C ALA A 480 -1.52 -19.03 24.46
N GLY A 481 -0.75 -18.01 24.84
CA GLY A 481 0.68 -18.07 25.09
C GLY A 481 1.39 -16.93 24.32
N ASN A 482 2.51 -16.47 24.89
CA ASN A 482 3.59 -15.67 24.28
C ASN A 482 3.47 -14.13 24.20
N GLY A 483 3.96 -13.47 25.27
CA GLY A 483 5.19 -12.65 25.21
C GLY A 483 5.14 -11.24 24.58
N PRO A 484 5.82 -10.22 25.17
CA PRO A 484 5.78 -8.84 24.69
C PRO A 484 6.71 -8.63 23.49
N ARG A 485 6.22 -7.98 22.43
CA ARG A 485 7.05 -7.43 21.34
C ARG A 485 7.68 -6.11 21.80
N PRO A 486 8.96 -5.84 21.47
CA PRO A 486 9.59 -4.54 21.74
C PRO A 486 9.11 -3.46 20.75
N PRO A 487 9.19 -2.17 21.10
CA PRO A 487 8.81 -1.09 20.18
C PRO A 487 9.88 -0.93 19.09
N LEU A 488 9.42 -0.86 17.85
CA LEU A 488 10.23 -0.50 16.69
C LEU A 488 10.59 1.00 16.79
N CYS A 489 11.87 1.29 16.58
CA CYS A 489 12.42 2.64 16.50
C CYS A 489 11.77 3.44 15.37
N VAL A 490 11.36 4.67 15.66
CA VAL A 490 10.96 5.68 14.69
C VAL A 490 12.22 6.49 14.35
N PRO A 491 12.70 6.53 13.09
CA PRO A 491 13.60 7.59 12.66
C PRO A 491 12.76 8.83 12.34
N GLY A 492 12.96 9.88 13.12
CA GLY A 492 12.38 11.19 12.86
C GLY A 492 13.03 11.85 11.65
N GLU A 493 12.21 12.44 10.78
CA GLU A 493 12.66 13.41 9.78
C GLU A 493 11.69 14.60 9.77
N THR A 494 12.14 15.64 10.46
CA THR A 494 12.23 17.04 10.00
C THR A 494 11.20 17.50 8.96
N PHE A 495 10.17 18.21 9.43
CA PHE A 495 9.30 19.04 8.61
C PHE A 495 10.09 20.21 7.99
N PHE A 496 10.14 20.27 6.67
CA PHE A 496 10.33 21.53 5.94
C PHE A 496 8.97 21.98 5.42
N PHE A 497 8.53 23.15 5.90
CA PHE A 497 7.42 23.90 5.33
C PHE A 497 7.79 24.40 3.94
N LEU A 498 6.90 24.17 2.97
CA LEU A 498 6.63 25.07 1.85
C LEU A 498 5.15 24.96 1.49
#